data_AF-V9L1D1-F1
#
_entry.id   AF-V9L1D1-F1
#
_cell.length_a   1.000
_cell.length_b   1.000
_cell.length_c   1.000
_cell.angle_alpha   90.00
_cell.angle_beta   90.00
_cell.angle_gamma   90.00
#
_symmetry.space_group_name_H-M   'P 1'
#
loop_
_entity.id
_entity.type
_entity.pdbx_description
1 polymer ?
#
loop_
_entity_poly.entity_id
_entity_poly.type
_entity_poly.pdbx_seq_one_letter_code
_entity_poly.pdbx_strand_id
1 'polypeptide(L)'
;KGDGRCEMVVGYTDRVVRAFRWEDSSTDGSDHIAGQLVFLKKWLLEGQVDSLSVNPGPDGTPELMVSQPGCGYAVLLCTWRLDQDWTMKRDQPTVSGSEGLVRDVILHQTSGRIHNKNVSTHLIGSISRGPSEDESKSGLFALCTLDGTLKLMDGSENLLWSVQVDHQLFALEKLDVTGDGREEVVACAWDGQTYIIDQNRSVVRFQFDENVSAFCAGMFACKEGRNKPCLVYVSFNHKIYVYWRVQLEQMESTNLLKVLEESAEFSSLLQGTSVDTNDTSAVRSALHQILYFPEQPEEGPGGETASKAAHTEAA
;
A
#
# COMPACT_ATOMS: atom_id res chain seq x y z
N LYS A 1 15.09 -9.67 -14.17
CA LYS A 1 15.56 -11.06 -13.91
C LYS A 1 16.83 -10.97 -13.06
N GLY A 2 16.85 -11.57 -11.86
CA GLY A 2 18.04 -11.60 -10.99
C GLY A 2 19.06 -12.65 -11.45
N ASP A 3 20.27 -12.62 -10.86
CA ASP A 3 21.38 -13.54 -11.14
C ASP A 3 21.19 -14.95 -10.55
N GLY A 4 20.00 -15.23 -9.99
CA GLY A 4 19.67 -16.52 -9.36
C GLY A 4 20.32 -16.74 -7.99
N ARG A 5 21.01 -15.73 -7.44
CA ARG A 5 21.64 -15.81 -6.12
C ARG A 5 20.73 -15.22 -5.05
N CYS A 6 20.86 -15.73 -3.82
CA CYS A 6 20.16 -15.21 -2.66
C CYS A 6 21.12 -14.38 -1.82
N GLU A 7 20.89 -13.07 -1.77
CA GLU A 7 21.55 -12.18 -0.82
C GLU A 7 20.74 -12.06 0.48
N MET A 8 21.45 -12.11 1.61
CA MET A 8 20.92 -11.80 2.92
C MET A 8 21.36 -10.39 3.31
N VAL A 9 20.40 -9.52 3.63
CA VAL A 9 20.67 -8.17 4.11
C VAL A 9 20.24 -8.08 5.57
N VAL A 10 21.11 -7.55 6.42
CA VAL A 10 20.90 -7.45 7.86
C VAL A 10 21.10 -6.01 8.31
N GLY A 11 20.06 -5.43 8.91
CA GLY A 11 20.12 -4.16 9.62
C GLY A 11 20.47 -4.39 11.09
N TYR A 12 21.42 -3.61 11.61
CA TYR A 12 21.87 -3.66 12.99
C TYR A 12 21.42 -2.42 13.75
N THR A 13 21.29 -2.53 15.07
CA THR A 13 20.88 -1.43 15.95
C THR A 13 21.90 -0.28 16.03
N ASP A 14 23.13 -0.50 15.54
CA ASP A 14 24.23 0.46 15.52
C ASP A 14 24.32 1.26 14.20
N ARG A 15 23.19 1.39 13.47
CA ARG A 15 23.08 2.14 12.19
C ARG A 15 23.87 1.52 11.05
N VAL A 16 24.19 0.24 11.16
CA VAL A 16 24.91 -0.51 10.13
C VAL A 16 23.95 -1.41 9.38
N VAL A 17 24.10 -1.45 8.06
CA VAL A 17 23.51 -2.50 7.22
C VAL A 17 24.64 -3.33 6.63
N ARG A 18 24.48 -4.64 6.57
CA ARG A 18 25.43 -5.54 5.89
C ARG A 18 24.70 -6.45 4.90
N ALA A 19 25.31 -6.66 3.75
CA ALA A 19 24.87 -7.63 2.77
C ALA A 19 25.83 -8.81 2.75
N PHE A 20 25.26 -10.01 2.62
CA PHE A 20 25.96 -11.27 2.50
C PHE A 20 25.39 -12.05 1.31
N ARG A 21 26.20 -12.89 0.68
CA ARG A 21 25.79 -13.82 -0.36
C ARG A 21 25.93 -15.24 0.16
N TRP A 22 24.90 -16.05 -0.03
CA TRP A 22 25.03 -17.49 0.19
C TRP A 22 25.89 -18.10 -0.93
N GLU A 23 26.95 -18.80 -0.54
CA GLU A 23 27.74 -19.64 -1.42
C GLU A 23 27.54 -21.10 -1.02
N ASP A 24 26.97 -21.87 -1.94
CA ASP A 24 26.75 -23.29 -1.74
C ASP A 24 28.09 -24.04 -1.87
N SER A 25 28.37 -24.90 -0.89
CA SER A 25 29.55 -25.77 -0.86
C SER A 25 29.17 -27.24 -1.03
N SER A 26 27.90 -27.54 -1.30
CA SER A 26 27.47 -28.89 -1.64
C SER A 26 28.10 -29.32 -2.97
N THR A 27 28.86 -30.41 -2.92
CA THR A 27 29.23 -31.17 -4.11
C THR A 27 28.03 -31.99 -4.56
N ASP A 28 27.74 -32.01 -5.86
CA ASP A 28 26.61 -32.73 -6.47
C ASP A 28 26.37 -34.10 -5.81
N GLY A 29 25.27 -34.23 -5.05
CA GLY A 29 24.78 -35.50 -4.51
C GLY A 29 24.65 -35.65 -2.99
N SER A 30 24.93 -34.62 -2.18
CA SER A 30 24.64 -34.67 -0.73
C SER A 30 23.33 -33.96 -0.37
N ASP A 31 22.42 -34.65 0.34
CA ASP A 31 21.16 -34.10 0.87
C ASP A 31 21.34 -33.03 1.98
N HIS A 32 22.57 -32.66 2.32
CA HIS A 32 22.87 -31.66 3.33
C HIS A 32 23.16 -30.31 2.67
N ILE A 33 22.34 -29.31 3.00
CA ILE A 33 22.60 -27.91 2.67
C ILE A 33 23.84 -27.48 3.45
N ALA A 34 24.98 -27.43 2.79
CA ALA A 34 26.24 -26.98 3.35
C ALA A 34 26.74 -25.79 2.53
N GLY A 35 26.98 -24.67 3.18
CA GLY A 35 27.46 -23.45 2.52
C GLY A 35 27.85 -22.39 3.54
N GLN A 36 28.22 -21.22 3.04
CA GLN A 36 28.63 -20.10 3.88
C GLN A 36 28.06 -18.78 3.39
N LEU A 37 27.87 -17.84 4.33
CA LEU A 37 27.52 -16.46 4.02
C LEU A 37 28.81 -15.65 3.81
N VAL A 38 29.07 -15.26 2.57
CA VAL A 38 30.21 -14.42 2.22
C VAL A 38 29.80 -12.95 2.32
N PHE A 39 30.59 -12.17 3.06
CA PHE A 39 30.35 -10.74 3.20
C PHE A 39 30.52 -10.01 1.88
N LEU A 40 29.53 -9.21 1.49
CA LEU A 40 29.55 -8.39 0.28
C LEU A 40 29.87 -6.93 0.59
N LYS A 41 29.10 -6.30 1.47
CA LYS A 41 29.17 -4.86 1.71
C LYS A 41 28.65 -4.46 3.08
N LYS A 42 29.17 -3.34 3.59
CA LYS A 42 28.73 -2.66 4.80
C LYS A 42 28.38 -1.22 4.44
N TRP A 43 27.21 -0.76 4.86
CA TRP A 43 26.82 0.65 4.84
C TRP A 43 26.70 1.16 6.27
N LEU A 44 27.06 2.42 6.47
CA LEU A 44 26.87 3.16 7.70
C LEU A 44 25.85 4.28 7.44
N LEU A 45 24.82 4.34 8.28
CA LEU A 45 23.71 5.27 8.16
C LEU A 45 23.77 6.36 9.23
N GLU A 46 23.08 7.47 8.96
CA GLU A 46 23.03 8.60 9.90
C GLU A 46 22.15 8.27 11.12
N GLY A 47 21.00 7.64 10.88
CA GLY A 47 20.00 7.28 11.88
C GLY A 47 19.83 5.77 12.07
N GLN A 48 18.99 5.42 13.06
CA GLN A 48 18.63 4.03 13.34
C GLN A 48 17.91 3.39 12.15
N VAL A 49 18.13 2.09 11.99
CA VAL A 49 17.44 1.25 11.02
C VAL A 49 16.28 0.58 11.72
N ASP A 50 15.09 0.79 11.20
CA ASP A 50 13.85 0.21 11.75
C ASP A 50 13.33 -0.87 10.81
N SER A 51 13.29 -0.60 9.50
CA SER A 51 12.97 -1.59 8.48
C SER A 51 13.86 -1.50 7.23
N LEU A 52 13.91 -2.62 6.51
CA LEU A 52 14.56 -2.77 5.21
C LEU A 52 13.52 -3.26 4.21
N SER A 53 13.55 -2.72 3.00
CA SER A 53 12.68 -3.19 1.92
C SER A 53 13.40 -3.09 0.58
N VAL A 54 12.86 -3.78 -0.42
CA VAL A 54 13.24 -3.60 -1.81
C VAL A 54 12.09 -2.91 -2.54
N ASN A 55 12.41 -2.00 -3.45
CA ASN A 55 11.46 -1.39 -4.36
C ASN A 55 12.05 -1.29 -5.77
N PRO A 56 11.27 -1.52 -6.83
CA PRO A 56 11.69 -1.20 -8.19
C PRO A 56 11.95 0.30 -8.35
N GLY A 57 13.17 0.66 -8.74
CA GLY A 57 13.56 2.02 -9.09
C GLY A 57 12.95 2.49 -10.43
N PRO A 58 13.29 3.71 -10.88
CA PRO A 58 12.77 4.30 -12.12
C PRO A 58 13.06 3.49 -13.39
N ASP A 59 14.14 2.73 -13.40
CA ASP A 59 14.56 1.85 -14.50
C ASP A 59 14.09 0.40 -14.33
N GLY A 60 13.27 0.14 -13.31
CA GLY A 60 12.79 -1.20 -12.93
C GLY A 60 13.83 -2.05 -12.21
N THR A 61 15.03 -1.54 -11.95
CA THR A 61 16.03 -2.28 -11.17
C THR A 61 15.65 -2.27 -9.68
N PRO A 62 15.91 -3.37 -8.94
CA PRO A 62 15.57 -3.41 -7.53
C PRO A 62 16.54 -2.57 -6.71
N GLU A 63 16.00 -1.58 -6.00
CA GLU A 63 16.69 -0.70 -5.08
C GLU A 63 16.49 -1.18 -3.64
N LEU A 64 17.59 -1.29 -2.89
CA LEU A 64 17.55 -1.62 -1.48
C LEU A 64 17.32 -0.35 -0.68
N MET A 65 16.18 -0.28 -0.01
CA MET A 65 15.75 0.85 0.79
C MET A 65 15.87 0.54 2.27
N VAL A 66 16.25 1.54 3.05
CA VAL A 66 16.30 1.47 4.50
C VAL A 66 15.55 2.65 5.09
N SER A 67 14.70 2.40 6.08
CA SER A 67 14.01 3.48 6.77
C SER A 67 14.99 4.32 7.60
N GLN A 68 14.73 5.62 7.70
CA GLN A 68 15.48 6.56 8.53
C GLN A 68 14.51 7.39 9.39
N PRO A 69 14.91 7.80 10.60
CA PRO A 69 14.07 8.60 11.48
C PRO A 69 13.53 9.87 10.81
N GLY A 70 12.35 10.30 11.25
CA GLY A 70 11.68 11.52 10.77
C GLY A 70 10.98 11.36 9.42
N CYS A 71 10.42 10.18 9.13
CA CYS A 71 9.81 9.85 7.83
C CYS A 71 10.81 9.96 6.67
N GLY A 72 12.08 9.65 6.96
CA GLY A 72 13.15 9.58 5.98
C GLY A 72 13.39 8.15 5.50
N TYR A 73 14.18 8.02 4.45
CA TYR A 73 14.71 6.73 4.03
C TYR A 73 16.04 6.94 3.30
N ALA A 74 16.80 5.88 3.10
CA ALA A 74 17.97 5.91 2.25
C ALA A 74 17.93 4.75 1.25
N VAL A 75 18.48 5.01 0.06
CA VAL A 75 18.74 3.99 -0.95
C VAL A 75 20.19 3.55 -0.83
N LEU A 76 20.39 2.24 -0.71
CA LEU A 76 21.70 1.62 -0.54
C LEU A 76 22.22 1.14 -1.90
N LEU A 77 23.33 1.72 -2.36
CA LEU A 77 23.93 1.36 -3.64
C LEU A 77 24.67 0.02 -3.53
N CYS A 78 24.17 -0.97 -4.28
CA CYS A 78 24.72 -2.31 -4.39
C CYS A 78 25.89 -2.37 -5.38
N THR A 79 27.00 -1.72 -5.06
CA THR A 79 28.16 -1.57 -6.00
C THR A 79 28.79 -2.88 -6.44
N TRP A 80 28.64 -3.98 -5.67
CA TRP A 80 29.15 -5.30 -6.10
C TRP A 80 28.46 -5.83 -7.35
N ARG A 81 27.31 -5.26 -7.74
CA ARG A 81 26.69 -5.52 -9.04
C ARG A 81 27.40 -4.78 -10.17
N LEU A 82 27.86 -3.54 -9.93
CA LEU A 82 28.61 -2.78 -10.92
C LEU A 82 29.97 -3.42 -11.21
N ASP A 83 30.65 -3.96 -10.20
CA ASP A 83 31.96 -4.62 -10.42
C ASP A 83 31.86 -5.82 -11.38
N GLN A 84 30.72 -6.52 -11.43
CA GLN A 84 30.50 -7.60 -12.39
C GLN A 84 30.40 -7.10 -13.84
N ASP A 85 29.72 -5.97 -14.08
CA ASP A 85 29.63 -5.34 -15.42
C ASP A 85 30.97 -4.78 -15.90
N TRP A 86 31.79 -4.26 -14.98
CA TRP A 86 33.12 -3.74 -15.29
C TRP A 86 34.15 -4.86 -15.53
N THR A 87 33.96 -6.06 -14.97
CA THR A 87 34.77 -7.23 -15.32
C THR A 87 34.51 -7.77 -16.72
N MET A 88 33.33 -7.49 -17.32
CA MET A 88 33.00 -7.88 -18.70
C MET A 88 33.52 -6.91 -19.77
N LYS A 89 33.89 -5.67 -19.40
CA LYS A 89 34.36 -4.62 -20.34
C LYS A 89 35.87 -4.34 -20.29
N ARG A 90 36.64 -5.12 -19.54
CA ARG A 90 38.05 -4.83 -19.22
C ARG A 90 39.07 -5.36 -20.25
N ASP A 91 38.77 -5.23 -21.54
CA ASP A 91 39.72 -5.52 -22.63
C ASP A 91 40.38 -4.25 -23.22
N GLN A 92 40.26 -3.08 -22.58
CA GLN A 92 41.06 -1.90 -22.95
C GLN A 92 41.62 -1.16 -21.73
N PRO A 93 42.93 -0.86 -21.71
CA PRO A 93 43.55 -0.12 -20.62
C PRO A 93 43.42 1.39 -20.89
N THR A 94 42.70 2.12 -20.06
CA THR A 94 42.90 3.56 -19.93
C THR A 94 43.01 3.98 -18.47
N VAL A 95 44.12 4.70 -18.23
CA VAL A 95 44.55 5.30 -16.98
C VAL A 95 43.77 6.60 -16.77
N SER A 96 43.16 6.79 -15.61
CA SER A 96 43.27 8.04 -14.81
C SER A 96 42.39 7.96 -13.56
N GLY A 97 43.06 8.07 -12.41
CA GLY A 97 42.44 8.12 -11.10
C GLY A 97 41.62 9.39 -10.89
N SER A 98 40.41 9.18 -10.39
CA SER A 98 39.63 10.11 -9.58
C SER A 98 38.65 9.25 -8.78
N GLU A 99 39.13 8.62 -7.70
CA GLU A 99 38.25 8.04 -6.67
C GLU A 99 37.56 9.20 -5.94
N GLY A 100 36.54 9.77 -6.58
CA GLY A 100 35.52 10.48 -5.82
C GLY A 100 34.84 9.45 -4.93
N LEU A 101 34.75 9.71 -3.61
CA LEU A 101 33.97 8.88 -2.71
C LEU A 101 32.55 8.76 -3.27
N VAL A 102 32.25 7.63 -3.92
CA VAL A 102 30.87 7.28 -4.26
C VAL A 102 30.17 7.14 -2.93
N ARG A 103 29.26 8.07 -2.63
CA ARG A 103 28.40 7.91 -1.45
C ARG A 103 27.51 6.72 -1.73
N ASP A 104 27.84 5.59 -1.11
CA ASP A 104 27.11 4.32 -1.23
C ASP A 104 25.70 4.35 -0.63
N VAL A 105 25.33 5.48 -0.03
CA VAL A 105 24.05 5.75 0.63
C VAL A 105 23.52 7.06 0.06
N ILE A 106 22.34 7.01 -0.53
CA ILE A 106 21.60 8.18 -0.99
C ILE A 106 20.48 8.44 0.02
N LEU A 107 20.56 9.55 0.75
CA LEU A 107 19.57 9.90 1.77
C LEU A 107 18.44 10.70 1.15
N HIS A 108 17.22 10.29 1.43
CA HIS A 108 15.99 10.96 1.01
C HIS A 108 15.20 11.42 2.24
N GLN A 109 14.68 12.63 2.13
CA GLN A 109 13.78 13.20 3.12
C GLN A 109 12.46 13.48 2.43
N THR A 110 11.39 12.86 2.92
CA THR A 110 10.10 13.03 2.27
C THR A 110 9.61 14.47 2.43
N SER A 111 9.10 15.04 1.33
CA SER A 111 8.48 16.36 1.34
C SER A 111 7.20 16.37 2.18
N GLY A 112 6.80 17.55 2.66
CA GLY A 112 5.60 17.75 3.45
C GLY A 112 5.88 18.36 4.82
N ARG A 113 5.14 17.91 5.85
CA ARG A 113 5.20 18.46 7.21
C ARG A 113 6.60 18.26 7.82
N ILE A 114 7.01 19.20 8.67
CA ILE A 114 8.24 19.07 9.48
C ILE A 114 8.01 17.92 10.45
N HIS A 115 8.75 16.84 10.25
CA HIS A 115 8.74 15.70 11.15
C HIS A 115 9.74 15.89 12.26
N ASN A 116 9.41 15.36 13.44
CA ASN A 116 10.40 15.21 14.48
C ASN A 116 11.44 14.19 14.01
N LYS A 117 12.67 14.65 13.77
CA LYS A 117 13.77 13.85 13.22
C LYS A 117 14.21 12.68 14.09
N ASN A 118 13.67 12.56 15.31
CA ASN A 118 13.96 11.46 16.23
C ASN A 118 12.85 10.40 16.28
N VAL A 119 11.76 10.57 15.53
CA VAL A 119 10.65 9.61 15.49
C VAL A 119 11.00 8.46 14.55
N SER A 120 10.79 7.22 14.99
CA SER A 120 11.04 6.04 14.18
C SER A 120 10.14 5.99 12.95
N THR A 121 10.56 5.22 11.95
CA THR A 121 9.88 5.16 10.65
C THR A 121 9.95 3.74 10.14
N HIS A 122 8.80 3.12 9.88
CA HIS A 122 8.71 1.90 9.11
C HIS A 122 8.53 2.23 7.63
N LEU A 123 9.12 1.39 6.79
CA LEU A 123 9.09 1.47 5.34
C LEU A 123 8.72 0.11 4.77
N ILE A 124 7.79 0.10 3.82
CA ILE A 124 7.49 -1.07 2.99
C ILE A 124 7.44 -0.67 1.52
N GLY A 125 8.12 -1.44 0.67
CA GLY A 125 8.20 -1.21 -0.77
C GLY A 125 7.51 -2.29 -1.59
N SER A 126 7.60 -2.16 -2.92
CA SER A 126 7.01 -3.10 -3.88
C SER A 126 5.49 -3.29 -3.70
N ILE A 127 4.77 -2.20 -3.42
CA ILE A 127 3.31 -2.21 -3.35
C ILE A 127 2.75 -2.32 -4.78
N SER A 128 1.92 -3.34 -5.02
CA SER A 128 1.34 -3.66 -6.33
C SER A 128 0.33 -2.61 -6.78
N ARG A 129 0.48 -2.13 -8.03
CA ARG A 129 -0.49 -1.25 -8.71
C ARG A 129 -1.61 -2.04 -9.43
N GLY A 130 -1.66 -3.35 -9.24
CA GLY A 130 -2.55 -4.24 -9.98
C GLY A 130 -2.11 -4.47 -11.43
N PRO A 131 -2.95 -5.15 -12.22
CA PRO A 131 -2.66 -5.48 -13.61
C PRO A 131 -2.80 -4.23 -14.49
N SER A 132 -1.80 -3.35 -14.51
CA SER A 132 -1.68 -2.32 -15.55
C SER A 132 -0.59 -2.70 -16.55
N GLU A 133 -0.87 -2.62 -17.85
CA GLU A 133 0.02 -3.01 -18.96
C GLU A 133 1.31 -2.19 -19.09
N ASP A 134 1.50 -1.16 -18.25
CA ASP A 134 2.74 -0.40 -18.17
C ASP A 134 3.73 -1.05 -17.20
N GLU A 135 4.53 -2.01 -17.69
CA GLU A 135 5.71 -2.56 -16.99
C GLU A 135 6.78 -1.49 -16.64
N SER A 136 6.58 -0.23 -17.06
CA SER A 136 7.52 0.88 -16.93
C SER A 136 7.32 1.76 -15.69
N LYS A 137 6.35 1.46 -14.81
CA LYS A 137 6.11 2.29 -13.63
C LYS A 137 6.93 1.80 -12.44
N SER A 138 7.74 2.72 -11.92
CA SER A 138 8.50 2.56 -10.68
C SER A 138 7.60 2.10 -9.53
N GLY A 139 8.16 1.25 -8.66
CA GLY A 139 7.40 0.59 -7.60
C GLY A 139 6.85 1.58 -6.59
N LEU A 140 5.67 1.29 -6.03
CA LEU A 140 5.13 2.07 -4.93
C LEU A 140 5.77 1.64 -3.61
N PHE A 141 6.01 2.61 -2.73
CA PHE A 141 6.43 2.34 -1.36
C PHE A 141 5.70 3.25 -0.38
N ALA A 142 5.49 2.75 0.83
CA ALA A 142 4.83 3.47 1.89
C ALA A 142 5.76 3.63 3.09
N LEU A 143 5.52 4.70 3.84
CA LEU A 143 6.22 5.04 5.06
C LEU A 143 5.19 5.29 6.16
N CYS A 144 5.48 4.82 7.36
CA CYS A 144 4.74 5.21 8.55
C CYS A 144 5.68 5.62 9.67
N THR A 145 5.26 6.57 10.49
CA THR A 145 6.01 7.02 11.66
C THR A 145 5.28 6.66 12.94
N LEU A 146 6.03 6.52 14.03
CA LEU A 146 5.45 6.24 15.35
C LEU A 146 4.51 7.34 15.85
N ASP A 147 4.62 8.57 15.34
CA ASP A 147 3.70 9.67 15.67
C ASP A 147 2.48 9.77 14.73
N GLY A 148 2.22 8.74 13.92
CA GLY A 148 0.98 8.61 13.17
C GLY A 148 0.98 9.26 11.78
N THR A 149 2.15 9.58 11.19
CA THR A 149 2.19 9.95 9.76
C THR A 149 2.19 8.68 8.91
N LEU A 150 1.35 8.66 7.88
CA LEU A 150 1.38 7.70 6.77
C LEU A 150 1.63 8.45 5.46
N LYS A 151 2.47 7.89 4.60
CA LYS A 151 2.74 8.40 3.25
C LYS A 151 2.80 7.26 2.25
N LEU A 152 2.25 7.49 1.06
CA LEU A 152 2.48 6.66 -0.11
C LEU A 152 3.27 7.47 -1.14
N MET A 153 4.31 6.85 -1.67
CA MET A 153 5.24 7.44 -2.61
C MET A 153 5.29 6.59 -3.88
N ASP A 154 5.54 7.22 -5.02
CA ASP A 154 5.99 6.50 -6.21
C ASP A 154 7.51 6.31 -6.21
N GLY A 155 8.02 5.41 -7.06
CA GLY A 155 9.45 5.14 -7.14
C GLY A 155 10.24 6.23 -7.90
N SER A 156 9.59 7.33 -8.30
CA SER A 156 10.25 8.58 -8.72
C SER A 156 10.30 9.59 -7.57
N GLU A 157 10.05 9.13 -6.34
CA GLU A 157 10.08 9.89 -5.10
C GLU A 157 8.99 10.96 -4.97
N ASN A 158 7.92 10.86 -5.77
CA ASN A 158 6.79 11.77 -5.64
C ASN A 158 5.83 11.30 -4.56
N LEU A 159 5.37 12.24 -3.74
CA LEU A 159 4.34 12.02 -2.75
C LEU A 159 2.98 11.89 -3.44
N LEU A 160 2.35 10.71 -3.35
CA LEU A 160 1.00 10.48 -3.86
C LEU A 160 -0.05 10.97 -2.86
N TRP A 161 0.09 10.57 -1.59
CA TRP A 161 -0.74 11.08 -0.52
C TRP A 161 -0.02 11.02 0.83
N SER A 162 -0.49 11.84 1.77
CA SER A 162 -0.10 11.81 3.17
C SER A 162 -1.32 11.90 4.07
N VAL A 163 -1.37 11.07 5.11
CA VAL A 163 -2.42 11.02 6.11
C VAL A 163 -1.77 11.13 7.48
N GLN A 164 -2.35 11.95 8.35
CA GLN A 164 -1.95 12.03 9.76
C GLN A 164 -3.07 11.41 10.59
N VAL A 165 -2.71 10.44 11.41
CA VAL A 165 -3.58 9.86 12.43
C VAL A 165 -3.10 10.28 13.82
N ASP A 166 -3.96 10.10 14.80
CA ASP A 166 -3.74 10.39 16.22
C ASP A 166 -3.29 9.16 17.03
N HIS A 167 -2.87 8.10 16.35
CA HIS A 167 -2.45 6.83 16.94
C HIS A 167 -0.97 6.53 16.67
N GLN A 168 -0.35 5.76 17.57
CA GLN A 168 1.06 5.39 17.47
C GLN A 168 1.23 4.16 16.58
N LEU A 169 1.59 4.39 15.31
CA LEU A 169 1.74 3.34 14.30
C LEU A 169 3.10 2.67 14.44
N PHE A 170 3.11 1.34 14.51
CA PHE A 170 4.34 0.58 14.71
C PHE A 170 4.55 -0.55 13.70
N ALA A 171 3.51 -0.89 12.93
CA ALA A 171 3.60 -1.90 11.90
C ALA A 171 3.00 -1.36 10.61
N LEU A 172 3.63 -1.71 9.50
CA LEU A 172 3.25 -1.30 8.16
C LEU A 172 3.38 -2.49 7.22
N GLU A 173 2.28 -2.85 6.60
CA GLU A 173 2.14 -4.01 5.73
C GLU A 173 1.42 -3.62 4.44
N LYS A 174 1.46 -4.50 3.46
CA LYS A 174 0.74 -4.36 2.20
C LYS A 174 -0.13 -5.59 1.95
N LEU A 175 -1.39 -5.38 1.58
CA LEU A 175 -2.34 -6.47 1.40
C LEU A 175 -3.41 -6.04 0.42
N ASP A 176 -3.68 -6.86 -0.59
CA ASP A 176 -4.85 -6.72 -1.46
C ASP A 176 -6.08 -7.26 -0.72
N VAL A 177 -6.88 -6.35 -0.17
CA VAL A 177 -8.12 -6.68 0.56
C VAL A 177 -9.34 -6.64 -0.35
N THR A 178 -9.26 -6.07 -1.54
CA THR A 178 -10.40 -6.00 -2.48
C THR A 178 -10.41 -7.16 -3.48
N GLY A 179 -9.24 -7.72 -3.77
CA GLY A 179 -9.02 -8.77 -4.77
C GLY A 179 -8.85 -8.23 -6.19
N ASP A 180 -8.59 -6.94 -6.37
CA ASP A 180 -8.40 -6.30 -7.68
C ASP A 180 -6.93 -6.34 -8.17
N GLY A 181 -6.03 -6.92 -7.36
CA GLY A 181 -4.60 -7.00 -7.59
C GLY A 181 -3.81 -5.77 -7.16
N ARG A 182 -4.48 -4.68 -6.75
CA ARG A 182 -3.86 -3.51 -6.13
C ARG A 182 -3.74 -3.78 -4.64
N GLU A 183 -2.54 -3.58 -4.11
CA GLU A 183 -2.34 -3.74 -2.67
C GLU A 183 -2.67 -2.43 -1.95
N GLU A 184 -3.44 -2.53 -0.86
CA GLU A 184 -3.64 -1.48 0.11
C GLU A 184 -2.50 -1.43 1.13
N VAL A 185 -2.26 -0.24 1.69
CA VAL A 185 -1.34 -0.03 2.82
C VAL A 185 -2.09 -0.31 4.12
N VAL A 186 -1.59 -1.26 4.89
CA VAL A 186 -2.17 -1.65 6.19
C VAL A 186 -1.24 -1.21 7.32
N ALA A 187 -1.68 -0.29 8.16
CA ALA A 187 -0.91 0.23 9.28
C ALA A 187 -1.60 -0.08 10.61
N CYS A 188 -0.88 -0.67 11.56
CA CYS A 188 -1.41 -1.01 12.88
C CYS A 188 -0.78 -0.14 13.98
N ALA A 189 -1.62 0.31 14.90
CA ALA A 189 -1.24 1.00 16.13
C ALA A 189 -1.20 0.05 17.33
N TRP A 190 -0.52 0.47 18.40
CA TRP A 190 -0.37 -0.32 19.63
C TRP A 190 -1.68 -0.58 20.38
N ASP A 191 -2.70 0.23 20.18
CA ASP A 191 -4.01 0.11 20.82
C ASP A 191 -5.03 -0.70 20.00
N GLY A 192 -4.55 -1.39 18.95
CA GLY A 192 -5.40 -2.19 18.08
C GLY A 192 -6.06 -1.42 16.95
N GLN A 193 -5.84 -0.11 16.83
CA GLN A 193 -6.32 0.63 15.68
C GLN A 193 -5.57 0.23 14.41
N THR A 194 -6.29 -0.30 13.43
CA THR A 194 -5.73 -0.66 12.11
C THR A 194 -6.33 0.21 11.03
N TYR A 195 -5.47 0.81 10.21
CA TYR A 195 -5.82 1.59 9.03
C TYR A 195 -5.49 0.80 7.78
N ILE A 196 -6.46 0.69 6.88
CA ILE A 196 -6.28 0.13 5.54
C ILE A 196 -6.52 1.30 4.58
N ILE A 197 -5.52 1.62 3.76
CA ILE A 197 -5.55 2.80 2.89
C ILE A 197 -5.20 2.39 1.47
N ASP A 198 -6.08 2.68 0.53
CA ASP A 198 -5.84 2.40 -0.88
C ASP A 198 -4.91 3.44 -1.53
N GLN A 199 -4.64 3.24 -2.83
CA GLN A 199 -3.80 4.15 -3.61
C GLN A 199 -4.49 5.50 -3.89
N ASN A 200 -5.83 5.54 -3.79
CA ASN A 200 -6.67 6.73 -3.97
C ASN A 200 -6.90 7.51 -2.66
N ARG A 201 -6.30 7.08 -1.54
CA ARG A 201 -6.42 7.65 -0.19
C ARG A 201 -7.79 7.40 0.48
N SER A 202 -8.56 6.42 0.03
CA SER A 202 -9.72 5.91 0.76
C SER A 202 -9.24 5.16 1.99
N VAL A 203 -9.89 5.36 3.13
CA VAL A 203 -9.46 4.81 4.41
C VAL A 203 -10.56 3.96 5.01
N VAL A 204 -10.22 2.71 5.31
CA VAL A 204 -11.02 1.83 6.16
C VAL A 204 -10.30 1.66 7.49
N ARG A 205 -11.07 1.74 8.58
CA ARG A 205 -10.55 1.64 9.93
C ARG A 205 -11.17 0.42 10.62
N PHE A 206 -10.31 -0.45 11.13
CA PHE A 206 -10.68 -1.61 11.91
C PHE A 206 -10.16 -1.46 13.34
N GLN A 207 -10.99 -1.77 14.33
CA GLN A 207 -10.61 -1.76 15.74
C GLN A 207 -10.45 -3.20 16.22
N PHE A 208 -9.26 -3.52 16.70
CA PHE A 208 -9.01 -4.73 17.48
C PHE A 208 -9.07 -4.38 18.97
N ASP A 209 -9.80 -5.16 19.76
CA ASP A 209 -10.17 -4.79 21.14
C ASP A 209 -9.09 -5.08 22.20
N GLU A 210 -7.83 -5.33 21.80
CA GLU A 210 -6.70 -5.49 22.72
C GLU A 210 -5.47 -4.71 22.22
N ASN A 211 -4.57 -4.38 23.15
CA ASN A 211 -3.27 -3.82 22.78
C ASN A 211 -2.43 -4.85 22.01
N VAL A 212 -1.78 -4.38 20.95
CA VAL A 212 -1.05 -5.21 19.97
C VAL A 212 0.45 -5.10 20.21
N SER A 213 1.10 -6.24 20.43
CA SER A 213 2.56 -6.35 20.57
C SER A 213 3.26 -6.70 19.27
N ALA A 214 2.58 -7.38 18.34
CA ALA A 214 3.06 -7.63 16.99
C ALA A 214 1.89 -7.74 16.02
N PHE A 215 2.11 -7.30 14.79
CA PHE A 215 1.11 -7.32 13.73
C PHE A 215 1.77 -7.78 12.42
N CYS A 216 1.04 -8.54 11.63
CA CYS A 216 1.39 -8.85 10.25
C CYS A 216 0.12 -9.00 9.41
N ALA A 217 0.20 -8.63 8.14
CA ALA A 217 -0.85 -8.82 7.17
C ALA A 217 -0.27 -9.51 5.94
N GLY A 218 -1.05 -10.40 5.33
CA GLY A 218 -0.54 -11.18 4.21
C GLY A 218 -1.48 -12.27 3.75
N MET A 219 -0.99 -13.03 2.77
CA MET A 219 -1.72 -14.13 2.16
C MET A 219 -1.35 -15.44 2.84
N PHE A 220 -2.25 -15.97 3.70
CA PHE A 220 -1.98 -17.17 4.49
C PHE A 220 -2.98 -18.29 4.20
N ALA A 221 -2.52 -19.53 4.19
CA ALA A 221 -3.34 -20.72 4.03
C ALA A 221 -3.90 -21.21 5.37
N CYS A 222 -4.72 -20.40 6.04
CA CYS A 222 -5.26 -20.73 7.36
C CYS A 222 -6.27 -21.89 7.33
N LYS A 223 -7.07 -21.98 6.26
CA LYS A 223 -8.08 -23.02 6.04
C LYS A 223 -8.06 -23.43 4.57
N GLU A 224 -8.45 -24.68 4.29
CA GLU A 224 -8.66 -25.20 2.93
C GLU A 224 -7.41 -25.22 2.02
N GLY A 225 -6.20 -25.03 2.59
CA GLY A 225 -4.94 -25.06 1.84
C GLY A 225 -4.79 -23.96 0.79
N ARG A 226 -5.64 -22.92 0.81
CA ARG A 226 -5.61 -21.80 -0.13
C ARG A 226 -5.24 -20.52 0.60
N ASN A 227 -4.31 -19.77 0.01
CA ASN A 227 -3.92 -18.47 0.52
C ASN A 227 -5.11 -17.49 0.45
N LYS A 228 -5.41 -16.87 1.58
CA LYS A 228 -6.41 -15.82 1.73
C LYS A 228 -5.80 -14.61 2.43
N PRO A 229 -6.32 -13.40 2.17
CA PRO A 229 -5.89 -12.21 2.90
C PRO A 229 -6.26 -12.38 4.38
N CYS A 230 -5.27 -12.21 5.25
CA CYS A 230 -5.46 -12.29 6.68
C CYS A 230 -4.76 -11.15 7.40
N LEU A 231 -5.34 -10.75 8.53
CA LEU A 231 -4.71 -9.90 9.53
C LEU A 231 -4.37 -10.76 10.75
N VAL A 232 -3.12 -10.69 11.20
CA VAL A 232 -2.61 -11.44 12.34
C VAL A 232 -2.21 -10.47 13.43
N TYR A 233 -2.88 -10.55 14.56
CA TYR A 233 -2.61 -9.75 15.75
C TYR A 233 -2.01 -10.63 16.83
N VAL A 234 -0.91 -10.20 17.43
CA VAL A 234 -0.37 -10.76 18.65
C VAL A 234 -0.62 -9.76 19.76
N SER A 235 -1.36 -10.15 20.79
CA SER A 235 -1.68 -9.27 21.91
C SER A 235 -0.69 -9.42 23.06
N PHE A 236 -0.60 -8.37 23.89
CA PHE A 236 0.17 -8.41 25.13
C PHE A 236 -0.34 -9.44 26.15
N ASN A 237 -1.51 -10.03 25.92
CA ASN A 237 -2.06 -11.14 26.71
C ASN A 237 -1.62 -12.52 26.19
N HIS A 238 -0.55 -12.58 25.37
CA HIS A 238 0.02 -13.81 24.82
C HIS A 238 -0.95 -14.61 23.91
N LYS A 239 -1.87 -13.91 23.24
CA LYS A 239 -2.79 -14.52 22.29
C LYS A 239 -2.47 -14.09 20.87
N ILE A 240 -2.66 -15.01 19.93
CA ILE A 240 -2.56 -14.76 18.49
C ILE A 240 -3.97 -14.85 17.92
N TYR A 241 -4.42 -13.76 17.30
CA TYR A 241 -5.69 -13.66 16.62
C TYR A 241 -5.45 -13.62 15.12
N VAL A 242 -6.14 -14.48 14.38
CA VAL A 242 -6.07 -14.53 12.92
C VAL A 242 -7.46 -14.23 12.36
N TYR A 243 -7.61 -13.04 11.81
CA TYR A 243 -8.76 -12.68 11.00
C TYR A 243 -8.50 -13.18 9.59
N TRP A 244 -9.19 -14.25 9.20
CA TRP A 244 -9.02 -14.90 7.91
C TRP A 244 -10.07 -14.41 6.91
N ARG A 245 -9.71 -14.41 5.62
CA ARG A 245 -10.59 -13.94 4.52
C ARG A 245 -11.07 -12.51 4.76
N VAL A 246 -10.11 -11.64 5.08
CA VAL A 246 -10.33 -10.20 5.20
C VAL A 246 -10.51 -9.66 3.80
N GLN A 247 -11.77 -9.49 3.39
CA GLN A 247 -12.13 -9.04 2.07
C GLN A 247 -13.13 -7.89 2.17
N LEU A 248 -12.86 -6.83 1.43
CA LEU A 248 -13.75 -5.69 1.25
C LEU A 248 -14.28 -5.74 -0.18
N GLU A 249 -15.56 -5.42 -0.39
CA GLU A 249 -16.11 -5.33 -1.74
C GLU A 249 -15.50 -4.14 -2.50
N GLN A 250 -15.23 -3.06 -1.78
CA GLN A 250 -14.63 -1.83 -2.29
C GLN A 250 -14.06 -1.01 -1.12
N MET A 251 -13.03 -0.21 -1.42
CA MET A 251 -12.45 0.75 -0.48
C MET A 251 -13.18 2.10 -0.51
N GLU A 252 -13.60 2.55 -1.68
CA GLU A 252 -14.30 3.81 -1.86
C GLU A 252 -15.75 3.73 -1.36
N SER A 253 -16.21 4.77 -0.66
CA SER A 253 -17.63 4.89 -0.35
C SER A 253 -18.40 5.17 -1.64
N THR A 254 -19.21 4.22 -2.08
CA THR A 254 -20.11 4.42 -3.21
C THR A 254 -21.46 4.98 -2.76
N ASN A 255 -22.27 5.43 -3.71
CA ASN A 255 -23.68 5.74 -3.49
C ASN A 255 -24.52 4.88 -4.44
N LEU A 256 -25.81 4.74 -4.14
CA LEU A 256 -26.71 3.90 -4.93
C LEU A 256 -26.68 4.25 -6.42
N LEU A 257 -26.58 5.54 -6.76
CA LEU A 257 -26.57 5.98 -8.15
C LEU A 257 -25.35 5.44 -8.90
N LYS A 258 -24.14 5.57 -8.33
CA LYS A 258 -22.91 5.03 -8.93
C LYS A 258 -22.99 3.52 -9.12
N VAL A 259 -23.50 2.78 -8.12
CA VAL A 259 -23.67 1.32 -8.22
C VAL A 259 -24.65 0.94 -9.33
N LEU A 260 -25.72 1.71 -9.47
CA LEU A 260 -26.73 1.46 -10.50
C LEU A 260 -26.22 1.84 -11.90
N GLU A 261 -25.46 2.94 -12.05
CA GLU A 261 -24.83 3.35 -13.31
C GLU A 261 -23.89 2.28 -13.89
N GLU A 262 -23.22 1.50 -13.03
CA GLU A 262 -22.38 0.38 -13.44
C GLU A 262 -23.19 -0.83 -13.96
N SER A 263 -24.50 -0.88 -13.68
CA SER A 263 -25.38 -1.95 -14.16
C SER A 263 -25.93 -1.66 -15.56
N ALA A 264 -25.61 -2.53 -16.51
CA ALA A 264 -26.17 -2.48 -17.86
C ALA A 264 -27.71 -2.63 -17.87
N GLU A 265 -28.26 -3.37 -16.91
CA GLU A 265 -29.71 -3.55 -16.75
C GLU A 265 -30.39 -2.25 -16.31
N PHE A 266 -29.78 -1.52 -15.37
CA PHE A 266 -30.28 -0.22 -14.93
C PHE A 266 -30.33 0.79 -16.08
N SER A 267 -29.27 0.87 -16.88
CA SER A 267 -29.24 1.71 -18.07
C SER A 267 -30.35 1.36 -19.06
N SER A 268 -30.64 0.07 -19.24
CA SER A 268 -31.71 -0.41 -20.12
C SER A 268 -33.10 -0.05 -19.59
N LEU A 269 -33.31 -0.18 -18.28
CA LEU A 269 -34.58 0.16 -17.62
C LEU A 269 -34.84 1.66 -17.62
N LEU A 270 -33.80 2.48 -17.40
CA LEU A 270 -33.88 3.93 -17.46
C LEU A 270 -34.27 4.44 -18.86
N GLN A 271 -33.72 3.85 -19.93
CA GLN A 271 -34.14 4.17 -21.31
C GLN A 271 -35.61 3.87 -21.58
N GLY A 272 -36.21 2.95 -20.83
CA GLY A 272 -37.64 2.63 -20.87
C GLY A 272 -38.53 3.61 -20.11
N THR A 273 -37.95 4.56 -19.37
CA THR A 273 -38.67 5.60 -18.61
C THR A 273 -38.57 6.97 -19.29
N SER A 274 -39.42 7.92 -18.89
CA SER A 274 -39.39 9.31 -19.39
C SER A 274 -38.25 10.17 -18.80
N VAL A 275 -37.36 9.57 -18.02
CA VAL A 275 -36.28 10.25 -17.31
C VAL A 275 -35.06 10.38 -18.22
N ASP A 276 -34.53 11.60 -18.37
CA ASP A 276 -33.28 11.81 -19.11
C ASP A 276 -32.11 11.16 -18.37
N THR A 277 -31.47 10.19 -19.01
CA THR A 277 -30.35 9.43 -18.45
C THR A 277 -29.10 10.29 -18.21
N ASN A 278 -28.98 11.43 -18.88
CA ASN A 278 -27.88 12.36 -18.68
C ASN A 278 -28.16 13.40 -17.58
N ASP A 279 -29.40 13.49 -17.09
CA ASP A 279 -29.76 14.36 -15.96
C ASP A 279 -29.69 13.57 -14.64
N THR A 280 -28.53 13.65 -13.99
CA THR A 280 -28.25 13.04 -12.69
C THR A 280 -29.27 13.43 -11.60
N SER A 281 -29.85 14.64 -11.68
CA SER A 281 -30.85 15.11 -10.72
C SER A 281 -32.19 14.43 -10.96
N ALA A 282 -32.60 14.31 -12.22
CA ALA A 282 -33.85 13.63 -12.60
C ALA A 282 -33.79 12.13 -12.23
N VAL A 283 -32.67 11.45 -12.53
CA VAL A 283 -32.46 10.05 -12.15
C VAL A 283 -32.52 9.88 -10.63
N ARG A 284 -31.91 10.79 -9.87
CA ARG A 284 -31.97 10.77 -8.40
C ARG A 284 -33.39 10.97 -7.87
N SER A 285 -34.16 11.88 -8.44
CA SER A 285 -35.57 12.09 -8.08
C SER A 285 -36.41 10.85 -8.37
N ALA A 286 -36.25 10.25 -9.55
CA ALA A 286 -36.96 9.03 -9.93
C ALA A 286 -36.63 7.87 -8.97
N LEU A 287 -35.34 7.66 -8.66
CA LEU A 287 -34.91 6.66 -7.69
C LEU A 287 -35.50 6.92 -6.30
N HIS A 288 -35.51 8.18 -5.85
CA HIS A 288 -36.10 8.55 -4.56
C HIS A 288 -37.61 8.24 -4.53
N GLN A 289 -38.34 8.59 -5.60
CA GLN A 289 -39.77 8.30 -5.71
C GLN A 289 -40.04 6.79 -5.71
N ILE A 290 -39.27 6.01 -6.47
CA ILE A 290 -39.43 4.55 -6.55
C ILE A 290 -39.14 3.87 -5.20
N LEU A 291 -38.09 4.29 -4.50
CA LEU A 291 -37.66 3.66 -3.25
C LEU A 291 -38.55 4.01 -2.05
N TYR A 292 -39.04 5.25 -1.99
CA TYR A 292 -39.74 5.76 -0.81
C TYR A 292 -41.24 5.99 -1.02
N PHE A 293 -41.71 6.10 -2.27
CA PHE A 293 -43.11 6.38 -2.61
C PHE A 293 -43.62 5.54 -3.81
N PRO A 294 -43.52 4.19 -3.77
CA PRO A 294 -43.87 3.33 -4.90
C PRO A 294 -45.37 3.37 -5.29
N GLU A 295 -46.24 3.88 -4.43
CA GLU A 295 -47.70 3.92 -4.65
C GLU A 295 -48.22 5.26 -5.21
N GLN A 296 -47.35 6.25 -5.45
CA GLN A 296 -47.75 7.52 -6.07
C GLN A 296 -47.18 7.59 -7.51
N PRO A 297 -47.99 7.33 -8.54
CA PRO A 297 -47.58 7.57 -9.92
C PRO A 297 -47.36 9.07 -10.12
N GLU A 298 -46.35 9.44 -10.91
CA GLU A 298 -46.15 10.83 -11.31
C GLU A 298 -47.40 11.35 -12.04
N GLU A 299 -48.13 12.28 -11.42
CA GLU A 299 -49.07 13.13 -12.14
C GLU A 299 -48.24 14.02 -13.08
N GLY A 300 -48.22 13.66 -14.36
CA GLY A 300 -47.59 14.46 -15.39
C GLY A 300 -48.16 15.89 -15.45
N PRO A 301 -47.42 16.87 -15.98
CA PRO A 301 -47.86 18.26 -16.01
C PRO A 301 -48.98 18.43 -17.03
N GLY A 302 -50.23 18.36 -16.59
CA GLY A 302 -51.37 18.60 -17.46
C GLY A 302 -52.71 18.29 -16.82
N GLY A 303 -53.29 19.27 -16.15
CA GLY A 303 -54.67 19.15 -15.65
C GLY A 303 -55.04 20.18 -14.62
N GLU A 304 -55.02 21.47 -14.98
CA GLU A 304 -55.86 22.44 -14.27
C GLU A 304 -57.32 21.94 -14.29
N THR A 305 -57.80 21.43 -13.16
CA THR A 305 -59.22 21.57 -12.82
C THR A 305 -59.34 22.00 -11.37
N ALA A 306 -59.71 23.27 -11.24
CA ALA A 306 -60.04 23.89 -9.98
C ALA A 306 -61.20 23.14 -9.29
N SER A 307 -61.03 22.85 -8.01
CA SER A 307 -62.15 22.84 -7.07
C SER A 307 -61.73 23.50 -5.78
N LYS A 308 -62.13 24.77 -5.64
CA LYS A 308 -62.15 25.49 -4.37
C LYS A 308 -63.18 24.84 -3.46
N ALA A 309 -62.76 24.40 -2.28
CA ALA A 309 -63.65 24.36 -1.12
C ALA A 309 -62.88 24.94 0.07
N ALA A 310 -63.25 26.16 0.42
CA ALA A 310 -62.82 26.84 1.62
C ALA A 310 -63.46 26.15 2.84
N HIS A 311 -62.67 25.90 3.88
CA HIS A 311 -63.19 25.89 5.24
C HIS A 311 -62.29 26.69 6.17
N THR A 312 -62.85 27.83 6.56
CA THR A 312 -62.48 28.69 7.68
C THR A 312 -63.02 28.07 8.97
N GLU A 313 -62.19 27.99 10.02
CA GLU A 313 -62.50 28.09 11.47
C GLU A 313 -61.17 27.81 12.20
N ALA A 314 -60.51 28.72 12.92
CA ALA A 314 -60.89 29.54 14.08
C ALA A 314 -61.18 28.72 15.35
N ALA A 315 -60.11 28.30 16.05
CA ALA A 315 -59.88 28.47 17.48
C ALA A 315 -58.44 28.07 17.82
#